data_AF-A0AAE0Z2X8-F1
#
_entry.id   AF-A0AAE0Z2X8-F1
#
_cell.length_a   1.000
_cell.length_b   1.000
_cell.length_c   1.000
_cell.angle_alpha   90.00
_cell.angle_beta   90.00
_cell.angle_gamma   90.00
#
_symmetry.space_group_name_H-M   'P 1'
#
loop_
_entity.id
_entity.type
_entity.pdbx_description
1 polymer ?
#
loop_
_entity_poly.entity_id
_entity_poly.type
_entity_poly.pdbx_seq_one_letter_code
_entity_poly.pdbx_strand_id
1 'polypeptide(L)'
;MLVAAALAISKGNPVDMCDYPGIAAVVSGDKNVVLCSGVTQAGNVLLIPELCRIAVTKQLTVSDVIIKYGNGDNTITLTKDSVAAGPLTDGVWRLQLPTPLDGDCKDPPPAYDSSSMTLDLDSCEMVGFGAETLSSQVYDKSGAKAAPITKCTSTSCCDVIRPTIPEIVTYIVDDSAPLNCLTSSGAACSVADVGAPIFCNTKSGQKVAIGLTGSAPCAPGETFVVHDLTSGDPKWGDHQLPSGLISPTPFWSHLTNSILVLSHQLHSSLISPTPFWFHLTNSLLVSSHQLPSSLISPTPFWFHLTNSLLVSSHQLPSSLTSPTPFWSHLGRTREEKSVLLSVPE
;
A
#
# COMPACT_ATOMS: atom_id res chain seq x y z
N MET A 1 34.55 12.31 6.43
CA MET A 1 33.71 11.19 5.98
C MET A 1 32.27 11.63 6.24
N LEU A 2 31.56 12.13 5.23
CA LEU A 2 30.15 12.51 5.40
C LEU A 2 29.37 11.22 5.61
N VAL A 3 28.80 11.03 6.80
CA VAL A 3 27.78 10.00 7.01
C VAL A 3 26.58 10.46 6.21
N ALA A 4 26.25 9.77 5.13
CA ALA A 4 25.03 10.04 4.38
C ALA A 4 23.87 9.89 5.36
N ALA A 5 23.09 10.97 5.52
CA ALA A 5 21.91 10.95 6.36
C ALA A 5 20.99 9.80 5.89
N ALA A 6 20.60 8.95 6.83
CA ALA A 6 19.58 7.94 6.64
C ALA A 6 18.25 8.69 6.51
N LEU A 7 17.87 9.01 5.29
CA LEU A 7 16.65 9.75 4.99
C LEU A 7 15.47 8.76 5.02
N ALA A 8 14.38 9.04 5.73
CA ALA A 8 13.19 8.17 5.76
C ALA A 8 12.31 8.29 4.51
N ILE A 9 11.45 7.29 4.20
CA ILE A 9 10.55 7.19 3.03
C ILE A 9 11.18 7.70 1.73
N SER A 10 11.51 6.81 0.79
CA SER A 10 12.13 7.20 -0.49
C SER A 10 11.32 8.29 -1.22
N LYS A 11 11.94 9.44 -1.53
CA LYS A 11 11.30 10.66 -2.09
C LYS A 11 10.22 11.30 -1.21
N GLY A 12 10.17 10.99 0.08
CA GLY A 12 9.33 11.69 1.04
C GLY A 12 9.86 13.08 1.39
N ASN A 13 8.96 13.94 1.86
CA ASN A 13 9.29 15.25 2.38
C ASN A 13 9.51 15.16 3.90
N PRO A 14 10.52 15.83 4.48
CA PRO A 14 10.67 15.94 5.92
C PRO A 14 9.42 16.57 6.55
N VAL A 15 9.01 16.06 7.71
CA VAL A 15 7.85 16.57 8.45
C VAL A 15 8.15 16.71 9.93
N ASP A 16 7.38 17.57 10.61
CA ASP A 16 7.34 17.58 12.08
C ASP A 16 6.54 16.38 12.57
N MET A 17 7.09 15.62 13.53
CA MET A 17 6.40 14.45 14.06
C MET A 17 5.13 14.83 14.83
N CYS A 18 5.05 16.05 15.36
CA CYS A 18 3.85 16.54 16.05
C CYS A 18 2.67 16.75 15.11
N ASP A 19 2.90 16.87 13.80
CA ASP A 19 1.83 16.92 12.81
C ASP A 19 1.20 15.53 12.55
N TYR A 20 1.77 14.47 13.14
CA TYR A 20 1.38 13.08 12.98
C TYR A 20 1.20 12.41 14.34
N PRO A 21 0.04 12.60 14.99
CA PRO A 21 -0.17 12.18 16.37
C PRO A 21 0.12 10.69 16.57
N GLY A 22 0.82 10.38 17.67
CA GLY A 22 1.12 9.01 18.06
C GLY A 22 2.14 8.26 17.21
N ILE A 23 2.75 8.88 16.20
CA ILE A 23 3.78 8.22 15.39
C ILE A 23 5.02 7.86 16.24
N ALA A 24 5.55 6.65 16.08
CA ALA A 24 6.72 6.19 16.81
C ALA A 24 7.64 5.30 15.97
N ALA A 25 8.94 5.40 16.23
CA ALA A 25 9.96 4.51 15.69
C ALA A 25 10.31 3.43 16.73
N VAL A 26 10.45 2.20 16.28
CA VAL A 26 10.90 1.08 17.12
C VAL A 26 12.36 0.80 16.78
N VAL A 27 13.27 0.99 17.74
CA VAL A 27 14.72 1.06 17.49
C VAL A 27 15.48 0.03 18.33
N SER A 28 16.48 -0.61 17.73
CA SER A 28 17.46 -1.47 18.39
C SER A 28 18.32 -0.64 19.35
N GLY A 29 18.29 -0.94 20.65
CA GLY A 29 19.00 -0.15 21.66
C GLY A 29 20.53 -0.17 21.54
N ASP A 30 21.10 -1.26 21.01
CA ASP A 30 22.54 -1.46 20.85
C ASP A 30 23.12 -0.85 19.56
N LYS A 31 22.31 -0.75 18.50
CA LYS A 31 22.75 -0.39 17.14
C LYS A 31 22.15 0.90 16.62
N ASN A 32 21.17 1.46 17.31
CA ASN A 32 20.38 2.60 16.84
C ASN A 32 19.79 2.35 15.44
N VAL A 33 19.34 1.12 15.20
CA VAL A 33 18.74 0.68 13.93
C VAL A 33 17.23 0.64 14.08
N VAL A 34 16.50 1.29 13.18
CA VAL A 34 15.05 1.24 13.12
C VAL A 34 14.62 -0.16 12.68
N LEU A 35 13.92 -0.84 13.57
CA LEU A 35 13.33 -2.16 13.33
C LEU A 35 12.04 -2.04 12.53
N CYS A 36 11.23 -1.03 12.84
CA CYS A 36 9.99 -0.69 12.15
C CYS A 36 9.46 0.67 12.64
N SER A 37 8.35 1.12 12.04
CA SER A 37 7.54 2.24 12.51
C SER A 37 6.21 1.74 13.10
N GLY A 38 5.49 2.60 13.81
CA GLY A 38 4.16 2.30 14.35
C GLY A 38 3.39 3.55 14.75
N VAL A 39 2.16 3.35 15.23
CA VAL A 39 1.29 4.42 15.74
C VAL A 39 0.67 4.02 17.07
N THR A 40 0.63 4.93 18.03
CA THR A 40 -0.02 4.66 19.32
C THR A 40 -1.53 4.73 19.21
N GLN A 41 -2.19 4.03 20.13
CA GLN A 41 -3.62 4.13 20.38
C GLN A 41 -3.84 4.59 21.82
N ALA A 42 -5.05 5.07 22.12
CA ALA A 42 -5.46 5.45 23.47
C ALA A 42 -4.94 4.48 24.55
N GLY A 43 -4.38 5.04 25.62
CA GLY A 43 -3.68 4.30 26.66
C GLY A 43 -2.17 4.19 26.40
N ASN A 44 -1.62 3.01 26.63
CA ASN A 44 -0.20 2.69 26.49
C ASN A 44 0.02 1.58 25.46
N VAL A 45 -0.70 1.63 24.33
CA VAL A 45 -0.64 0.63 23.26
C VAL A 45 0.02 1.22 22.03
N LEU A 46 0.99 0.50 21.46
CA LEU A 46 1.60 0.78 20.17
C LEU A 46 1.13 -0.26 19.15
N LEU A 47 0.56 0.20 18.03
CA LEU A 47 0.15 -0.65 16.92
C LEU A 47 1.32 -0.79 15.95
N ILE A 48 1.74 -2.03 15.71
CA ILE A 48 2.79 -2.38 14.74
C ILE A 48 2.41 -3.64 13.97
N PRO A 49 2.81 -3.80 12.70
CA PRO A 49 2.57 -5.02 11.95
C PRO A 49 3.22 -6.25 12.57
N GLU A 50 2.69 -7.42 12.25
CA GLU A 50 3.23 -8.70 12.73
C GLU A 50 4.70 -8.94 12.36
N LEU A 51 5.15 -8.45 11.19
CA LEU A 51 6.55 -8.57 10.80
C LEU A 51 7.44 -7.78 11.78
N CYS A 52 6.96 -6.63 12.26
CA CYS A 52 7.68 -5.90 13.30
C CYS A 52 7.67 -6.66 14.64
N ARG A 53 6.58 -7.33 15.00
CA ARG A 53 6.54 -8.18 16.21
C ARG A 53 7.68 -9.20 16.22
N ILE A 54 7.95 -9.86 15.09
CA ILE A 54 9.04 -10.83 14.97
C ILE A 54 10.40 -10.15 15.22
N ALA A 55 10.63 -8.99 14.61
CA ALA A 55 11.86 -8.22 14.78
C ALA A 55 12.06 -7.76 16.23
N VAL A 56 11.03 -7.19 16.86
CA VAL A 56 11.05 -6.72 18.25
C VAL A 56 11.30 -7.87 19.23
N THR A 57 10.55 -8.97 19.10
CA THR A 57 10.67 -10.13 19.99
C THR A 57 12.06 -10.74 19.90
N LYS A 58 12.63 -10.85 18.70
CA LYS A 58 13.99 -11.34 18.50
C LYS A 58 15.01 -10.36 19.09
N GLN A 59 14.83 -9.05 18.88
CA GLN A 59 15.75 -8.06 19.41
C GLN A 59 15.77 -8.06 20.95
N LEU A 60 14.62 -8.22 21.60
CA LEU A 60 14.52 -8.30 23.06
C LEU A 60 15.27 -9.47 23.70
N THR A 61 15.64 -10.50 22.92
CA THR A 61 16.52 -11.59 23.42
C THR A 61 18.01 -11.20 23.46
N VAL A 62 18.39 -10.13 22.76
CA VAL A 62 19.80 -9.72 22.62
C VAL A 62 20.08 -8.35 23.23
N SER A 63 19.17 -7.38 23.12
CA SER A 63 19.30 -6.03 23.68
C SER A 63 17.95 -5.42 24.04
N ASP A 64 18.00 -4.23 24.65
CA ASP A 64 16.83 -3.38 24.79
C ASP A 64 16.27 -2.97 23.42
N VAL A 65 14.96 -2.70 23.39
CA VAL A 65 14.27 -2.02 22.28
C VAL A 65 13.81 -0.65 22.77
N ILE A 66 14.10 0.39 22.01
CA ILE A 66 13.80 1.78 22.34
C ILE A 66 12.69 2.24 21.40
N ILE A 67 11.55 2.64 21.97
CA ILE A 67 10.50 3.34 21.25
C ILE A 67 10.83 4.82 21.27
N LYS A 68 11.07 5.42 20.10
CA LYS A 68 11.34 6.86 19.96
C LYS A 68 10.11 7.56 19.38
N TYR A 69 9.74 8.68 19.98
CA TYR A 69 8.58 9.48 19.57
C TYR A 69 8.85 10.95 19.92
N GLY A 70 7.95 11.84 19.51
CA GLY A 70 8.03 13.28 19.82
C GLY A 70 9.35 13.92 19.40
N ASN A 71 9.47 14.38 18.16
CA ASN A 71 10.69 14.94 17.57
C ASN A 71 12.02 14.17 17.87
N GLY A 72 11.90 12.89 18.24
CA GLY A 72 12.99 11.97 18.56
C GLY A 72 13.62 12.14 19.95
N ASP A 73 13.09 13.04 20.78
CA ASP A 73 13.62 13.33 22.12
C ASP A 73 13.01 12.46 23.21
N ASN A 74 11.78 11.99 23.00
CA ASN A 74 11.09 11.15 23.97
C ASN A 74 11.38 9.67 23.67
N THR A 75 11.58 8.90 24.74
CA THR A 75 11.88 7.47 24.63
C THR A 75 11.13 6.64 25.67
N ILE A 76 10.73 5.43 25.26
CA ILE A 76 10.29 4.37 26.16
C ILE A 76 11.18 3.16 25.90
N THR A 77 11.75 2.58 26.96
CA THR A 77 12.62 1.41 26.85
C THR A 77 11.84 0.14 27.19
N LEU A 78 11.82 -0.80 26.26
CA LEU A 78 11.48 -2.19 26.50
C LEU A 78 12.77 -2.92 26.85
N THR A 79 12.90 -3.33 28.10
CA THR A 79 14.13 -3.94 28.60
C THR A 79 14.34 -5.31 27.98
N LYS A 80 15.59 -5.66 27.70
CA LYS A 80 15.99 -7.01 27.33
C LYS A 80 15.36 -8.05 28.26
N ASP A 81 14.97 -9.19 27.69
CA ASP A 81 14.32 -10.31 28.37
C ASP A 81 12.93 -9.99 28.94
N SER A 82 12.38 -8.78 28.69
CA SER A 82 10.97 -8.50 28.97
C SER A 82 10.07 -9.24 27.99
N VAL A 83 8.93 -9.72 28.50
CA VAL A 83 7.87 -10.26 27.64
C VAL A 83 7.09 -9.07 27.10
N ALA A 84 7.33 -8.72 25.84
CA ALA A 84 6.47 -7.81 25.13
C ALA A 84 5.09 -8.47 24.99
N ALA A 85 4.11 -7.94 25.71
CA ALA A 85 2.75 -8.45 25.76
C ALA A 85 1.86 -7.74 24.72
N GLY A 86 0.88 -8.46 24.19
CA GLY A 86 -0.09 -7.87 23.27
C GLY A 86 -0.75 -8.91 22.37
N PRO A 87 -2.06 -8.81 22.11
CA PRO A 87 -2.72 -9.64 21.11
C PRO A 87 -2.25 -9.27 19.69
N LEU A 88 -2.13 -10.28 18.84
CA LEU A 88 -2.08 -10.11 17.39
C LEU A 88 -3.49 -10.32 16.87
N THR A 89 -4.01 -9.35 16.14
CA THR A 89 -5.34 -9.41 15.53
C THR A 89 -5.24 -8.72 14.18
N ASP A 90 -5.76 -9.34 13.12
CA ASP A 90 -5.81 -8.74 11.79
C ASP A 90 -4.42 -8.34 11.24
N GLY A 91 -3.40 -9.14 11.56
CA GLY A 91 -1.99 -8.86 11.21
C GLY A 91 -1.36 -7.68 11.97
N VAL A 92 -2.06 -7.06 12.92
CA VAL A 92 -1.57 -5.93 13.73
C VAL A 92 -1.37 -6.37 15.17
N TRP A 93 -0.14 -6.21 15.66
CA TRP A 93 0.21 -6.50 17.04
C TRP A 93 0.01 -5.25 17.90
N ARG A 94 -0.76 -5.41 18.98
CA ARG A 94 -1.05 -4.36 19.95
C ARG A 94 -0.05 -4.43 21.08
N LEU A 95 1.15 -3.91 20.84
CA LEU A 95 2.25 -3.92 21.80
C LEU A 95 1.93 -3.06 23.02
N GLN A 96 1.91 -3.69 24.19
CA GLN A 96 1.72 -3.01 25.47
C GLN A 96 2.99 -2.30 25.92
N LEU A 97 2.98 -0.97 25.95
CA LEU A 97 4.07 -0.15 26.46
C LEU A 97 4.05 -0.11 28.00
N PRO A 98 5.21 -0.07 28.67
CA PRO A 98 5.31 0.03 30.14
C PRO A 98 4.63 1.27 30.72
N THR A 99 4.67 2.38 29.98
CA THR A 99 4.04 3.65 30.33
C THR A 99 3.35 4.25 29.10
N PRO A 100 2.33 5.10 29.29
CA PRO A 100 1.82 5.94 28.20
C PRO A 100 2.92 6.83 27.62
N LEU A 101 2.68 7.37 26.42
CA LEU A 101 3.51 8.45 25.88
C LEU A 101 3.38 9.68 26.78
N ASP A 102 4.48 10.41 26.99
CA ASP A 102 4.50 11.68 27.73
C ASP A 102 5.36 12.72 27.00
N GLY A 103 5.16 13.99 27.33
CA GLY A 103 5.82 15.12 26.66
C GLY A 103 5.14 15.54 25.36
N ASP A 104 5.94 15.98 24.39
CA ASP A 104 5.46 16.52 23.12
C ASP A 104 4.96 15.42 22.17
N CYS A 105 3.97 15.76 21.34
CA CYS A 105 3.35 14.87 20.35
C CYS A 105 2.78 13.56 20.97
N LYS A 106 2.41 13.58 22.25
CA LYS A 106 1.99 12.39 23.02
C LYS A 106 0.60 11.87 22.67
N ASP A 107 -0.26 12.73 22.14
CA ASP A 107 -1.66 12.38 21.92
C ASP A 107 -1.76 11.38 20.76
N PRO A 108 -2.39 10.21 20.96
CA PRO A 108 -2.63 9.28 19.87
C PRO A 108 -3.65 9.87 18.89
N PRO A 109 -3.65 9.44 17.62
CA PRO A 109 -4.71 9.83 16.70
C PRO A 109 -6.06 9.30 17.22
N PRO A 110 -7.17 10.03 17.02
CA PRO A 110 -8.48 9.46 17.23
C PRO A 110 -8.66 8.21 16.36
N ALA A 111 -9.33 7.20 16.92
CA ALA A 111 -9.73 6.03 16.13
C ALA A 111 -10.74 6.49 15.06
N TYR A 112 -10.52 6.05 13.83
CA TYR A 112 -11.48 6.31 12.76
C TYR A 112 -12.77 5.53 12.99
N ASP A 113 -13.90 6.21 12.82
CA ASP A 113 -15.24 5.65 12.91
C ASP A 113 -16.05 6.10 11.70
N SER A 114 -16.33 5.18 10.78
CA SER A 114 -17.05 5.46 9.53
C SER A 114 -18.50 5.93 9.75
N SER A 115 -19.08 5.70 10.93
CA SER A 115 -20.44 6.15 11.25
C SER A 115 -20.51 7.64 11.58
N SER A 116 -19.39 8.23 12.01
CA SER A 116 -19.32 9.63 12.47
C SER A 116 -18.27 10.47 11.74
N MET A 117 -17.34 9.84 11.01
CA MET A 117 -16.25 10.48 10.30
C MET A 117 -16.29 10.16 8.81
N THR A 118 -15.88 11.15 8.00
CA THR A 118 -15.69 10.97 6.56
C THR A 118 -14.26 11.37 6.22
N LEU A 119 -13.50 10.50 5.59
CA LEU A 119 -12.13 10.80 5.17
C LEU A 119 -12.09 11.79 4.00
N ASP A 120 -11.07 12.65 4.03
CA ASP A 120 -10.57 13.39 2.89
C ASP A 120 -9.39 12.61 2.30
N LEU A 121 -9.67 11.85 1.24
CA LEU A 121 -8.75 10.84 0.71
C LEU A 121 -7.58 11.46 -0.07
N ASP A 122 -7.74 12.72 -0.51
CA ASP A 122 -6.68 13.50 -1.14
C ASP A 122 -5.64 14.02 -0.11
N SER A 123 -5.97 13.95 1.18
CA SER A 123 -5.08 14.34 2.29
C SER A 123 -4.27 13.18 2.86
N CYS A 124 -4.40 11.98 2.29
CA CYS A 124 -3.76 10.80 2.83
C CYS A 124 -2.25 10.78 2.57
N GLU A 125 -1.47 10.53 3.62
CA GLU A 125 -0.02 10.50 3.59
C GLU A 125 0.50 9.28 4.36
N MET A 126 1.51 8.63 3.80
CA MET A 126 2.31 7.61 4.48
C MET A 126 3.47 8.31 5.19
N VAL A 127 3.68 8.00 6.47
CA VAL A 127 4.75 8.62 7.26
C VAL A 127 5.60 7.57 7.95
N GLY A 128 6.92 7.67 7.86
CA GLY A 128 7.83 6.67 8.41
C GLY A 128 9.19 7.22 8.81
N PHE A 129 9.94 6.36 9.48
CA PHE A 129 11.32 6.60 9.95
C PHE A 129 12.36 5.75 9.22
N GLY A 130 11.99 5.15 8.08
CA GLY A 130 12.86 4.23 7.37
C GLY A 130 13.95 4.90 6.56
N ALA A 131 13.97 4.62 5.26
CA ALA A 131 15.18 4.83 4.47
C ALA A 131 14.91 5.28 3.03
N GLU A 132 15.88 5.89 2.36
CA GLU A 132 15.84 6.12 0.90
C GLU A 132 16.34 4.89 0.14
N THR A 133 17.08 4.01 0.83
CA THR A 133 17.69 2.83 0.24
C THR A 133 17.52 1.62 1.15
N LEU A 134 17.55 0.42 0.57
CA LEU A 134 17.40 -0.83 1.33
C LEU A 134 18.48 -1.05 2.40
N SER A 135 19.64 -0.39 2.30
CA SER A 135 20.79 -0.57 3.17
C SER A 135 20.87 0.43 4.33
N SER A 136 20.07 1.49 4.31
CA SER A 136 20.07 2.48 5.37
C SER A 136 18.99 2.12 6.39
N GLN A 137 19.34 1.95 7.65
CA GLN A 137 18.36 1.68 8.72
C GLN A 137 18.70 2.40 10.02
N VAL A 138 19.69 3.30 9.99
CA VAL A 138 20.10 4.03 11.19
C VAL A 138 19.03 5.05 11.50
N TYR A 139 18.55 5.05 12.74
CA TYR A 139 17.64 6.09 13.21
C TYR A 139 18.38 7.43 13.19
N ASP A 140 17.96 8.30 12.27
CA ASP A 140 18.42 9.68 12.21
C ASP A 140 17.34 10.56 12.84
N LYS A 141 17.75 11.34 13.85
CA LYS A 141 16.86 12.30 14.52
C LYS A 141 16.37 13.39 13.54
N SER A 142 16.96 13.50 12.36
CA SER A 142 16.60 14.47 11.31
C SER A 142 15.14 14.43 10.83
N GLY A 143 14.37 13.42 11.25
CA GLY A 143 12.90 13.50 11.30
C GLY A 143 12.21 12.40 10.50
N ALA A 144 10.93 12.21 10.79
CA ALA A 144 10.07 11.39 9.93
C ALA A 144 9.92 12.06 8.56
N LYS A 145 9.60 11.26 7.54
CA LYS A 145 9.19 11.79 6.24
C LYS A 145 7.80 11.32 5.87
N ALA A 146 7.10 12.17 5.13
CA ALA A 146 5.78 11.88 4.60
C ALA A 146 5.79 11.85 3.07
N ALA A 147 4.99 10.97 2.49
CA ALA A 147 4.70 10.95 1.06
C ALA A 147 3.20 10.77 0.83
N PRO A 148 2.59 11.53 -0.11
CA PRO A 148 1.16 11.45 -0.37
C PRO A 148 0.79 10.12 -1.01
N ILE A 149 -0.39 9.62 -0.65
CA ILE A 149 -1.02 8.47 -1.29
C ILE A 149 -1.65 8.95 -2.60
N THR A 150 -1.34 8.25 -3.69
CA THR A 150 -1.76 8.64 -5.05
C THR A 150 -2.88 7.78 -5.61
N LYS A 151 -3.02 6.55 -5.12
CA LYS A 151 -4.07 5.63 -5.54
C LYS A 151 -4.32 4.60 -4.45
N CYS A 152 -5.58 4.22 -4.34
CA CYS A 152 -6.04 3.13 -3.51
C CYS A 152 -6.66 2.09 -4.44
N THR A 153 -6.18 0.86 -4.41
CA THR A 153 -6.79 -0.24 -5.16
C THR A 153 -7.71 -1.02 -4.23
N SER A 154 -8.78 -1.59 -4.79
CA SER A 154 -9.75 -2.37 -4.01
C SER A 154 -9.07 -3.56 -3.32
N THR A 155 -9.68 -4.04 -2.24
CA THR A 155 -9.26 -5.29 -1.55
C THR A 155 -9.14 -6.47 -2.51
N SER A 156 -10.04 -6.58 -3.48
CA SER A 156 -9.94 -7.58 -4.56
C SER A 156 -8.70 -7.44 -5.45
N CYS A 157 -8.16 -6.23 -5.61
CA CYS A 157 -6.90 -5.98 -6.30
C CYS A 157 -5.71 -6.38 -5.41
N CYS A 158 -5.82 -6.18 -4.09
CA CYS A 158 -4.82 -6.68 -3.15
C CYS A 158 -4.67 -8.18 -3.20
N ASP A 159 -5.77 -8.92 -3.20
CA ASP A 159 -5.74 -10.38 -3.19
C ASP A 159 -5.01 -10.93 -4.43
N VAL A 160 -5.10 -10.21 -5.55
CA VAL A 160 -4.43 -10.54 -6.81
C VAL A 160 -2.95 -10.14 -6.80
N ILE A 161 -2.62 -8.99 -6.20
CA ILE A 161 -1.25 -8.48 -6.20
C ILE A 161 -0.42 -9.15 -5.10
N ARG A 162 -1.02 -9.51 -3.96
CA ARG A 162 -0.34 -10.10 -2.80
C ARG A 162 0.58 -11.28 -3.13
N PRO A 163 0.19 -12.28 -3.96
CA PRO A 163 1.08 -13.37 -4.36
C PRO A 163 2.21 -12.94 -5.30
N THR A 164 2.07 -11.77 -5.94
CA THR A 164 3.03 -11.24 -6.92
C THR A 164 4.00 -10.23 -6.33
N ILE A 165 3.74 -9.72 -5.12
CA ILE A 165 4.69 -8.86 -4.42
C ILE A 165 5.92 -9.72 -4.10
N PRO A 166 7.09 -9.42 -4.71
CA PRO A 166 8.28 -10.23 -4.50
C PRO A 166 8.60 -10.33 -3.00
N GLU A 167 9.22 -11.45 -2.59
CA GLU A 167 9.64 -11.81 -1.21
C GLU A 167 10.40 -10.73 -0.41
N ILE A 168 10.68 -9.57 -0.99
CA ILE A 168 11.54 -8.56 -0.38
C ILE A 168 10.96 -7.96 0.90
N VAL A 169 9.65 -8.00 1.19
CA VAL A 169 9.15 -7.59 2.54
C VAL A 169 7.78 -8.17 2.95
N THR A 170 7.30 -9.28 2.38
CA THR A 170 5.99 -9.85 2.73
C THR A 170 6.13 -11.05 3.67
N TYR A 171 6.27 -10.80 4.97
CA TYR A 171 5.92 -11.78 5.99
C TYR A 171 4.57 -11.39 6.60
N ILE A 172 3.54 -11.34 5.76
CA ILE A 172 2.18 -11.35 6.27
C ILE A 172 1.85 -12.81 6.52
N VAL A 173 1.99 -13.23 7.78
CA VAL A 173 1.79 -14.60 8.25
C VAL A 173 0.28 -14.89 8.39
N ASP A 174 -0.51 -13.86 8.69
CA ASP A 174 -1.95 -13.99 8.80
C ASP A 174 -2.65 -13.74 7.46
N ASP A 175 -3.04 -14.81 6.78
CA ASP A 175 -3.78 -14.75 5.52
C ASP A 175 -5.18 -14.16 5.66
N SER A 176 -5.72 -14.10 6.88
CA SER A 176 -7.03 -13.52 7.18
C SER A 176 -6.99 -12.03 7.50
N ALA A 177 -5.80 -11.42 7.57
CA ALA A 177 -5.65 -10.00 7.83
C ALA A 177 -6.38 -9.17 6.75
N PRO A 178 -7.22 -8.19 7.13
CA PRO A 178 -7.78 -7.22 6.20
C PRO A 178 -6.66 -6.33 5.68
N LEU A 179 -6.39 -6.42 4.38
CA LEU A 179 -5.32 -5.68 3.71
C LEU A 179 -5.88 -4.71 2.68
N ASN A 180 -5.29 -3.53 2.64
CA ASN A 180 -5.47 -2.53 1.59
C ASN A 180 -4.19 -2.37 0.79
N CYS A 181 -4.30 -1.84 -0.42
CA CYS A 181 -3.17 -1.66 -1.32
C CYS A 181 -3.17 -0.25 -1.84
N LEU A 182 -2.06 0.42 -1.60
CA LEU A 182 -1.90 1.82 -1.88
C LEU A 182 -0.72 2.00 -2.83
N THR A 183 -0.74 3.09 -3.58
CA THR A 183 0.44 3.64 -4.25
C THR A 183 0.74 5.01 -3.68
N SER A 184 2.01 5.40 -3.70
CA SER A 184 2.46 6.71 -3.27
C SER A 184 3.39 7.32 -4.31
N SER A 185 3.51 8.65 -4.32
CA SER A 185 4.56 9.34 -5.09
C SER A 185 5.96 9.14 -4.48
N GLY A 186 6.03 8.73 -3.21
CA GLY A 186 7.22 8.18 -2.57
C GLY A 186 7.14 6.66 -2.44
N ALA A 187 8.03 6.07 -1.64
CA ALA A 187 7.99 4.63 -1.35
C ALA A 187 8.45 4.32 0.07
N ALA A 188 7.68 3.47 0.75
CA ALA A 188 8.20 2.74 1.91
C ALA A 188 9.40 1.92 1.45
N CYS A 189 10.53 2.09 2.11
CA CYS A 189 11.76 1.42 1.76
C CYS A 189 12.44 0.83 3.00
N SER A 190 12.89 -0.42 2.87
CA SER A 190 13.47 -1.23 3.94
C SER A 190 12.45 -1.64 5.03
N VAL A 191 12.89 -2.52 5.92
CA VAL A 191 12.10 -2.98 7.09
C VAL A 191 11.72 -1.83 8.04
N ALA A 192 12.47 -0.73 8.02
CA ALA A 192 12.22 0.40 8.91
C ALA A 192 10.94 1.19 8.56
N ASP A 193 10.53 1.15 7.28
CA ASP A 193 9.25 1.70 6.83
C ASP A 193 8.11 0.68 6.87
N VAL A 194 8.34 -0.55 7.34
CA VAL A 194 7.23 -1.45 7.71
C VAL A 194 6.59 -0.89 8.98
N GLY A 195 5.26 -0.83 8.99
CA GLY A 195 4.49 -0.21 10.05
C GLY A 195 4.44 1.31 9.98
N ALA A 196 4.94 1.92 8.90
CA ALA A 196 4.72 3.33 8.63
C ALA A 196 3.20 3.59 8.57
N PRO A 197 2.66 4.42 9.47
CA PRO A 197 1.23 4.72 9.44
C PRO A 197 0.82 5.50 8.20
N ILE A 198 -0.39 5.18 7.74
CA ILE A 198 -1.12 6.00 6.78
C ILE A 198 -2.05 6.91 7.57
N PHE A 199 -1.83 8.21 7.45
CA PHE A 199 -2.68 9.23 8.05
C PHE A 199 -3.54 9.88 6.98
N CYS A 200 -4.79 10.18 7.31
CA CYS A 200 -5.65 11.04 6.49
C CYS A 200 -6.34 12.05 7.39
N ASN A 201 -6.69 13.21 6.84
CA ASN A 201 -7.63 14.10 7.50
C ASN A 201 -9.06 13.60 7.27
N THR A 202 -9.91 13.81 8.25
CA THR A 202 -11.36 13.79 8.05
C THR A 202 -11.78 15.11 7.39
N LYS A 203 -12.97 15.14 6.79
CA LYS A 203 -13.57 16.38 6.27
C LYS A 203 -13.83 17.44 7.35
N SER A 204 -13.82 17.04 8.63
CA SER A 204 -13.87 17.96 9.78
C SER A 204 -12.49 18.47 10.20
N GLY A 205 -11.41 18.03 9.55
CA GLY A 205 -10.03 18.46 9.80
C GLY A 205 -9.30 17.67 10.88
N GLN A 206 -9.84 16.54 11.35
CA GLN A 206 -9.16 15.67 12.32
C GLN A 206 -8.22 14.71 11.60
N LYS A 207 -6.97 14.61 12.03
CA LYS A 207 -6.03 13.63 11.47
C LYS A 207 -6.20 12.27 12.16
N VAL A 208 -6.47 11.23 11.38
CA VAL A 208 -6.67 9.84 11.85
C VAL A 208 -5.66 8.91 11.21
N ALA A 209 -5.23 7.88 11.94
CA ALA A 209 -4.45 6.77 11.38
C ALA A 209 -5.41 5.68 10.90
N ILE A 210 -5.23 5.24 9.66
CA ILE A 210 -6.17 4.34 8.96
C ILE A 210 -5.52 3.03 8.51
N GLY A 211 -4.19 2.96 8.57
CA GLY A 211 -3.47 1.78 8.15
C GLY A 211 -2.01 1.79 8.55
N LEU A 212 -1.36 0.64 8.44
CA LEU A 212 0.08 0.45 8.67
C LEU A 212 0.68 -0.28 7.48
N THR A 213 1.76 0.22 6.90
CA THR A 213 2.44 -0.48 5.80
C THR A 213 2.84 -1.91 6.20
N GLY A 214 2.42 -2.89 5.43
CA GLY A 214 2.82 -4.30 5.55
C GLY A 214 3.95 -4.68 4.61
N SER A 215 4.25 -3.84 3.60
CA SER A 215 5.38 -4.03 2.69
C SER A 215 6.09 -2.72 2.34
N ALA A 216 7.35 -2.82 1.89
CA ALA A 216 8.21 -1.68 1.59
C ALA A 216 8.98 -1.90 0.27
N PRO A 217 8.32 -1.73 -0.90
CA PRO A 217 8.91 -2.04 -2.21
C PRO A 217 10.13 -1.18 -2.58
N CYS A 218 10.34 -0.05 -1.91
CA CYS A 218 11.44 0.88 -2.17
C CYS A 218 11.47 1.46 -3.59
N ALA A 219 10.33 1.45 -4.30
CA ALA A 219 10.20 1.99 -5.64
C ALA A 219 8.97 2.91 -5.73
N PRO A 220 9.16 4.23 -5.92
CA PRO A 220 8.05 5.17 -5.99
C PRO A 220 7.05 4.84 -7.09
N GLY A 221 5.76 4.95 -6.78
CA GLY A 221 4.66 4.58 -7.67
C GLY A 221 4.32 3.09 -7.67
N GLU A 222 5.11 2.24 -7.03
CA GLU A 222 4.74 0.83 -6.84
C GLU A 222 3.62 0.68 -5.80
N THR A 223 2.86 -0.40 -5.99
CA THR A 223 1.80 -0.78 -5.04
C THR A 223 2.42 -1.47 -3.84
N PHE A 224 2.03 -1.05 -2.64
CA PHE A 224 2.42 -1.68 -1.38
C PHE A 224 1.18 -2.05 -0.56
N VAL A 225 1.36 -2.99 0.34
CA VAL A 225 0.30 -3.53 1.19
C VAL A 225 0.24 -2.76 2.49
N VAL A 226 -0.96 -2.60 3.02
CA VAL A 226 -1.26 -1.87 4.25
C VAL A 226 -2.24 -2.69 5.08
N HIS A 227 -1.91 -2.94 6.34
CA HIS A 227 -2.85 -3.47 7.33
C HIS A 227 -3.94 -2.44 7.60
N ASP A 228 -5.19 -2.86 7.51
CA ASP A 228 -6.34 -2.00 7.72
C ASP A 228 -6.59 -1.75 9.23
N LEU A 229 -6.61 -0.48 9.66
CA LEU A 229 -6.95 -0.11 11.04
C LEU A 229 -8.42 0.31 11.21
N THR A 230 -9.20 0.25 10.14
CA THR A 230 -10.52 0.86 10.08
C THR A 230 -11.69 -0.11 10.17
N SER A 231 -11.41 -1.38 10.48
CA SER A 231 -12.41 -2.46 10.47
C SER A 231 -13.06 -2.65 9.07
N GLY A 232 -12.35 -2.29 7.99
CA GLY A 232 -12.81 -2.44 6.61
C GLY A 232 -13.42 -1.18 5.96
N ASP A 233 -13.34 -0.01 6.61
CA ASP A 233 -13.96 1.24 6.16
C ASP A 233 -13.00 2.45 6.13
N PRO A 234 -12.89 3.25 5.07
CA PRO A 234 -13.69 3.14 3.87
C PRO A 234 -13.24 1.95 3.05
N LYS A 235 -14.15 1.39 2.27
CA LYS A 235 -13.76 0.51 1.17
C LYS A 235 -12.92 1.32 0.20
N TRP A 236 -11.60 1.20 0.32
CA TRP A 236 -10.57 1.90 -0.46
C TRP A 236 -10.70 1.73 -1.99
N GLY A 237 -11.59 0.82 -2.44
CA GLY A 237 -11.95 0.59 -3.84
C GLY A 237 -13.27 1.21 -4.33
N ASP A 238 -14.09 1.82 -3.47
CA ASP A 238 -15.37 2.44 -3.86
C ASP A 238 -15.21 3.91 -4.28
N HIS A 239 -13.97 4.38 -4.48
CA HIS A 239 -13.72 5.55 -5.29
C HIS A 239 -14.21 5.31 -6.71
N GLN A 240 -15.49 5.62 -6.96
CA GLN A 240 -15.97 6.01 -8.27
C GLN A 240 -15.11 7.18 -8.74
N LEU A 241 -14.08 6.89 -9.54
CA LEU A 241 -13.66 7.84 -10.55
C LEU A 241 -14.94 8.26 -11.32
N PRO A 242 -15.11 9.55 -11.66
CA PRO A 242 -16.29 10.00 -12.40
C PRO A 242 -16.57 9.03 -13.56
N SER A 243 -17.79 8.50 -13.59
CA SER A 243 -18.22 7.53 -14.59
C SER A 243 -18.16 8.17 -15.98
N GLY A 244 -17.03 8.01 -16.66
CA GLY A 244 -16.80 8.56 -18.00
C GLY A 244 -15.35 8.99 -18.21
N LEU A 245 -14.51 8.06 -18.68
CA LEU A 245 -13.22 8.43 -19.26
C LEU A 245 -13.48 8.88 -20.72
N ILE A 246 -13.83 10.15 -20.91
CA ILE A 246 -13.83 10.78 -22.23
C ILE A 246 -12.39 11.26 -22.47
N SER A 247 -11.58 10.47 -23.18
CA SER A 247 -10.27 10.94 -23.68
C SER A 247 -10.49 11.68 -25.00
N PRO A 248 -10.26 13.01 -25.08
CA PRO A 248 -10.45 13.76 -26.33
C PRO A 248 -9.27 13.61 -27.29
N THR A 249 -8.21 12.88 -26.93
CA THR A 249 -6.96 12.81 -27.69
C THR A 249 -6.54 11.37 -28.00
N PRO A 250 -5.80 11.14 -29.11
CA PRO A 250 -5.23 9.83 -29.42
C PRO A 250 -4.27 9.38 -28.31
N PHE A 251 -4.46 8.16 -27.83
CA PHE A 251 -3.68 7.58 -26.74
C PHE A 251 -2.73 6.51 -27.28
N TRP A 252 -1.46 6.64 -26.92
CA TRP A 252 -0.39 5.71 -27.25
C TRP A 252 0.30 5.30 -25.96
N SER A 253 0.31 4.00 -25.66
CA SER A 253 1.11 3.47 -24.56
C SER A 253 1.90 2.25 -25.01
N HIS A 254 3.20 2.28 -24.71
CA HIS A 254 4.11 1.18 -24.92
C HIS A 254 4.66 0.75 -23.57
N LEU A 255 4.41 -0.50 -23.18
CA LEU A 255 4.83 -1.06 -21.90
C LEU A 255 5.70 -2.30 -22.15
N THR A 256 6.85 -2.32 -21.48
CA THR A 256 7.85 -3.39 -21.56
C THR A 256 8.21 -3.82 -20.15
N ASN A 257 8.18 -5.13 -19.86
CA ASN A 257 8.48 -5.66 -18.52
C ASN A 257 7.63 -5.02 -17.40
N SER A 258 6.34 -4.77 -17.65
CA SER A 258 5.46 -4.08 -16.70
C SER A 258 4.32 -5.00 -16.25
N ILE A 259 3.76 -4.75 -15.07
CA ILE A 259 2.50 -5.35 -14.63
C ILE A 259 1.41 -4.30 -14.85
N LEU A 260 0.43 -4.60 -15.69
CA LEU A 260 -0.76 -3.77 -15.88
C LEU A 260 -1.96 -4.48 -15.26
N VAL A 261 -2.60 -3.84 -14.28
CA VAL A 261 -3.84 -4.32 -13.66
C VAL A 261 -4.98 -3.38 -14.05
N LEU A 262 -5.97 -3.92 -14.76
CA LEU A 262 -7.18 -3.19 -15.12
C LEU A 262 -8.33 -3.64 -14.20
N SER A 263 -8.65 -2.80 -13.21
CA SER A 263 -9.80 -3.00 -12.32
C SER A 263 -10.86 -1.92 -12.59
N HIS A 264 -11.69 -2.12 -13.61
CA HIS A 264 -12.85 -1.25 -13.83
C HIS A 264 -14.13 -2.08 -14.00
N GLN A 265 -15.14 -1.76 -13.18
CA GLN A 265 -16.54 -2.01 -13.47
C GLN A 265 -17.01 -0.94 -14.46
N LEU A 266 -16.80 -1.17 -15.76
CA LEU A 266 -17.44 -0.36 -16.79
C LEU A 266 -18.88 -0.84 -16.92
N HIS A 267 -19.78 -0.24 -16.15
CA HIS A 267 -21.21 -0.37 -16.46
C HIS A 267 -21.46 0.30 -17.81
N SER A 268 -21.87 -0.53 -18.77
CA SER A 268 -22.60 -0.18 -19.99
C SER A 268 -21.88 0.81 -20.92
N SER A 269 -21.12 0.27 -21.88
CA SER A 269 -20.55 0.94 -23.06
C SER A 269 -19.29 1.81 -22.86
N LEU A 270 -18.25 1.48 -23.63
CA LEU A 270 -17.08 2.34 -23.85
C LEU A 270 -17.26 3.01 -25.23
N ILE A 271 -17.27 4.34 -25.25
CA ILE A 271 -17.31 5.16 -26.48
C ILE A 271 -15.99 5.93 -26.55
N SER A 272 -15.08 5.49 -27.43
CA SER A 272 -13.84 6.22 -27.71
C SER A 272 -13.94 6.92 -29.07
N PRO A 273 -13.95 8.26 -29.12
CA PRO A 273 -14.01 8.98 -30.39
C PRO A 273 -12.66 9.06 -31.13
N THR A 274 -11.56 8.51 -30.58
CA THR A 274 -10.20 8.60 -31.16
C THR A 274 -9.47 7.25 -31.26
N PRO A 275 -8.49 7.11 -32.19
CA PRO A 275 -7.72 5.87 -32.36
C PRO A 275 -6.95 5.49 -31.10
N PHE A 276 -6.94 4.21 -30.77
CA PHE A 276 -6.29 3.67 -29.58
C PHE A 276 -5.26 2.60 -29.95
N TRP A 277 -4.01 2.78 -29.49
CA TRP A 277 -2.90 1.88 -29.73
C TRP A 277 -2.27 1.43 -28.41
N PHE A 278 -2.28 0.11 -28.17
CA PHE A 278 -1.70 -0.50 -26.97
C PHE A 278 -0.72 -1.61 -27.35
N HIS A 279 0.53 -1.47 -26.91
CA HIS A 279 1.58 -2.44 -27.16
C HIS A 279 2.22 -2.92 -25.85
N LEU A 280 2.13 -4.22 -25.59
CA LEU A 280 2.71 -4.89 -24.43
C LEU A 280 3.76 -5.92 -24.87
N THR A 281 4.95 -5.84 -24.26
CA THR A 281 6.04 -6.81 -24.46
C THR A 281 6.52 -7.33 -23.11
N ASN A 282 6.67 -8.64 -22.95
CA ASN A 282 7.16 -9.29 -21.71
C ASN A 282 6.43 -8.82 -20.44
N SER A 283 5.13 -8.58 -20.52
CA SER A 283 4.36 -7.93 -19.45
C SER A 283 3.28 -8.87 -18.88
N LEU A 284 2.88 -8.66 -17.63
CA LEU A 284 1.74 -9.35 -17.02
C LEU A 284 0.51 -8.44 -17.13
N LEU A 285 -0.54 -8.92 -17.79
CA LEU A 285 -1.84 -8.25 -17.83
C LEU A 285 -2.84 -9.05 -16.99
N VAL A 286 -3.31 -8.45 -15.91
CA VAL A 286 -4.38 -9.04 -15.07
C VAL A 286 -5.65 -8.23 -15.22
N SER A 287 -6.72 -8.89 -15.65
CA SER A 287 -8.04 -8.30 -15.85
C SER A 287 -9.07 -9.07 -15.02
N SER A 288 -9.75 -8.38 -14.10
CA SER A 288 -10.70 -9.03 -13.19
C SER A 288 -12.16 -9.02 -13.68
N HIS A 289 -12.50 -8.37 -14.81
CA HIS A 289 -13.91 -8.16 -15.20
C HIS A 289 -14.23 -8.26 -16.71
N GLN A 290 -15.53 -8.41 -16.99
CA GLN A 290 -16.14 -8.44 -18.34
C GLN A 290 -15.72 -7.20 -19.14
N LEU A 291 -15.05 -7.41 -20.27
CA LEU A 291 -15.05 -6.40 -21.33
C LEU A 291 -16.51 -6.05 -21.64
N PRO A 292 -16.86 -4.78 -21.89
CA PRO A 292 -18.24 -4.38 -22.08
C PRO A 292 -18.89 -5.27 -23.15
N SER A 293 -20.12 -5.70 -22.89
CA SER A 293 -20.95 -6.50 -23.80
C SER A 293 -21.14 -5.85 -25.18
N SER A 294 -20.80 -4.56 -25.30
CA SER A 294 -20.68 -3.82 -26.55
C SER A 294 -19.53 -2.81 -26.49
N LEU A 295 -18.56 -2.93 -27.38
CA LEU A 295 -17.59 -1.87 -27.71
C LEU A 295 -18.11 -1.14 -28.96
N ILE A 296 -18.35 0.17 -28.87
CA ILE A 296 -18.70 1.01 -30.02
C ILE A 296 -17.55 1.98 -30.24
N SER A 297 -16.65 1.63 -31.17
CA SER A 297 -15.56 2.53 -31.59
C SER A 297 -15.80 2.99 -33.03
N PRO A 298 -16.01 4.30 -33.27
CA PRO A 298 -16.01 4.85 -34.63
C PRO A 298 -14.61 4.93 -35.27
N THR A 299 -13.53 4.56 -34.57
CA THR A 299 -12.14 4.65 -35.07
C THR A 299 -11.32 3.36 -34.83
N PRO A 300 -10.18 3.16 -35.53
CA PRO A 300 -9.41 1.91 -35.45
C PRO A 300 -8.85 1.63 -34.04
N PHE A 301 -8.95 0.37 -33.62
CA PHE A 301 -8.39 -0.14 -32.37
C PHE A 301 -7.29 -1.16 -32.68
N TRP A 302 -6.11 -0.97 -32.09
CA TRP A 302 -4.96 -1.86 -32.25
C TRP A 302 -4.43 -2.31 -30.89
N PHE A 303 -4.36 -3.63 -30.72
CA PHE A 303 -3.84 -4.27 -29.51
C PHE A 303 -2.82 -5.34 -29.89
N HIS A 304 -1.61 -5.22 -29.32
CA HIS A 304 -0.50 -6.11 -29.63
C HIS A 304 0.15 -6.64 -28.33
N LEU A 305 0.17 -7.97 -28.19
CA LEU A 305 0.82 -8.68 -27.08
C LEU A 305 1.96 -9.54 -27.62
N THR A 306 3.16 -9.36 -27.06
CA THR A 306 4.31 -10.23 -27.34
C THR A 306 4.89 -10.77 -26.04
N ASN A 307 5.05 -12.09 -25.92
CA ASN A 307 5.64 -12.76 -24.75
C ASN A 307 5.04 -12.34 -23.40
N SER A 308 3.73 -12.09 -23.35
CA SER A 308 3.03 -11.56 -22.18
C SER A 308 2.09 -12.62 -21.59
N LEU A 309 1.90 -12.60 -20.27
CA LEU A 309 0.94 -13.48 -19.58
C LEU A 309 -0.38 -12.71 -19.41
N LEU A 310 -1.49 -13.31 -19.84
CA LEU A 310 -2.84 -12.77 -19.63
C LEU A 310 -3.56 -13.64 -18.60
N VAL A 311 -3.97 -13.04 -17.49
CA VAL A 311 -4.81 -13.68 -16.48
C VAL A 311 -6.18 -12.98 -16.50
N SER A 312 -7.21 -13.72 -16.91
CA SER A 312 -8.59 -13.24 -17.00
C SER A 312 -9.52 -14.18 -16.25
N SER A 313 -10.45 -13.61 -15.47
CA SER A 313 -11.48 -14.36 -14.74
C SER A 313 -12.72 -14.70 -15.60
N HIS A 314 -12.93 -14.11 -16.79
CA HIS A 314 -14.17 -14.30 -17.59
C HIS A 314 -13.99 -14.26 -19.13
N GLN A 315 -15.04 -14.70 -19.85
CA GLN A 315 -15.09 -14.86 -21.33
C GLN A 315 -14.93 -13.53 -22.09
N LEU A 316 -14.27 -13.60 -23.26
CA LEU A 316 -14.20 -12.51 -24.25
C LEU A 316 -15.61 -12.14 -24.76
N PRO A 317 -15.85 -10.87 -25.15
CA PRO A 317 -17.18 -10.41 -25.54
C PRO A 317 -17.69 -11.15 -26.78
N SER A 318 -18.97 -11.53 -26.76
CA SER A 318 -19.66 -12.29 -27.80
C SER A 318 -20.13 -11.46 -29.00
N SER A 319 -19.91 -10.13 -29.00
CA SER A 319 -20.23 -9.28 -30.15
C SER A 319 -19.39 -8.00 -30.18
N LEU A 320 -18.70 -7.76 -31.31
CA LEU A 320 -18.09 -6.48 -31.68
C LEU A 320 -18.85 -5.89 -32.86
N THR A 321 -19.28 -4.63 -32.74
CA THR A 321 -19.78 -3.84 -33.87
C THR A 321 -18.84 -2.66 -34.09
N SER A 322 -18.03 -2.74 -35.15
CA SER A 322 -17.14 -1.66 -35.61
C SER A 322 -17.39 -1.39 -37.10
N PRO A 323 -17.53 -0.12 -37.53
CA PRO A 323 -17.54 0.24 -38.95
C PRO A 323 -16.13 0.25 -39.58
N THR A 324 -15.06 -0.05 -38.83
CA THR A 324 -13.65 -0.03 -39.29
C THR A 324 -12.87 -1.28 -38.85
N PRO A 325 -11.77 -1.66 -39.54
CA PRO A 325 -11.10 -2.93 -39.29
C PRO A 325 -10.47 -3.03 -37.90
N PHE A 326 -10.72 -4.15 -37.24
CA PHE A 326 -10.12 -4.57 -35.99
C PHE A 326 -8.95 -5.51 -36.28
N TRP A 327 -7.77 -5.24 -35.69
CA TRP A 327 -6.59 -6.09 -35.83
C TRP A 327 -6.03 -6.44 -34.45
N SER A 328 -5.98 -7.74 -34.16
CA SER A 328 -5.32 -8.31 -32.99
C SER A 328 -4.22 -9.26 -33.45
N HIS A 329 -3.01 -9.09 -32.93
CA HIS A 329 -1.92 -10.04 -33.13
C HIS A 329 -1.41 -10.50 -31.76
N LEU A 330 -1.59 -11.78 -31.47
CA LEU A 330 -1.01 -12.45 -30.31
C LEU A 330 0.26 -13.17 -30.75
N GLY A 331 1.41 -12.77 -30.21
CA GLY A 331 2.62 -13.60 -30.22
C GLY A 331 2.47 -14.79 -29.27
N ARG A 332 3.58 -15.49 -28.98
CA ARG A 332 3.62 -16.59 -28.02
C ARG A 332 3.12 -16.09 -26.64
N THR A 333 1.89 -16.41 -26.31
CA THR A 333 1.16 -15.96 -25.11
C THR A 333 0.65 -17.20 -24.40
N ARG A 334 0.66 -17.19 -23.07
CA ARG A 334 0.08 -18.25 -22.24
C ARG A 334 -1.21 -17.69 -21.64
N GLU A 335 -2.32 -18.38 -21.87
CA GLU A 335 -3.62 -18.05 -21.29
C GLU A 335 -3.88 -19.06 -20.17
N GLU A 336 -4.01 -18.59 -18.93
CA GLU A 336 -4.48 -19.44 -17.82
C GLU A 336 -5.88 -18.99 -17.42
N LYS A 337 -6.86 -19.89 -17.63
CA LYS A 337 -8.22 -19.76 -17.12
C LYS A 337 -8.28 -20.35 -15.72
N SER A 338 -8.64 -19.55 -14.72
CA SER A 338 -9.08 -20.08 -13.43
C SER A 338 -10.49 -20.65 -13.59
N VAL A 339 -10.59 -21.93 -13.93
CA VAL A 339 -11.84 -22.69 -13.76
C VAL A 339 -11.94 -23.03 -12.28
N LEU A 340 -12.71 -22.26 -11.52
CA LEU A 340 -13.25 -22.70 -10.23
C LEU A 340 -14.13 -23.92 -10.51
N LEU A 341 -13.56 -25.12 -10.31
CA LEU A 341 -14.32 -26.36 -10.25
C LEU A 341 -15.27 -26.26 -9.06
N SER A 342 -16.56 -26.09 -9.35
CA SER A 342 -17.61 -26.38 -8.38
C SER A 342 -17.63 -27.90 -8.16
N VAL A 343 -17.44 -28.30 -6.91
CA VAL A 343 -17.78 -29.66 -6.47
C VAL A 343 -19.31 -29.68 -6.31
N PRO A 344 -20.07 -30.49 -7.06
CA PRO A 344 -21.49 -30.67 -6.81
C PRO A 344 -21.69 -31.48 -5.52
N GLU A 345 -22.80 -31.18 -4.83
CA GLU A 345 -23.26 -31.72 -3.53
C GLU A 345 -23.02 -33.21 -3.28
#